data_AF-A0A6A5TI98-F1
#
_entry.id   AF-A0A6A5TI98-F1
#
_cell.length_a   1.000
_cell.length_b   1.000
_cell.length_c   1.000
_cell.angle_alpha   90.00
_cell.angle_beta   90.00
_cell.angle_gamma   90.00
#
_symmetry.space_group_name_H-M   'P 1'
#
loop_
_entity.id
_entity.type
_entity.pdbx_description
1 polymer ?
#
loop_
_entity_poly.entity_id
_entity_poly.type
_entity_poly.pdbx_seq_one_letter_code
_entity_poly.pdbx_strand_id
1 'polypeptide(L)'
;MTCQNSYFVPGFGISRAVMQNDIHYYCGPDAIVRPYTHQGRDGFLVTTAGPPLTKAQIDDLKISSREYEEKQSRIADEINVFVNQPIPVHHRPRRSM
;
A
#
# COMPACT_ATOMS: atom_id res chain seq x y z
N MET A 1 4.99 31.53 4.46
CA MET A 1 4.83 30.68 5.65
C MET A 1 3.80 29.62 5.28
N THR A 2 4.22 28.44 4.87
CA THR A 2 3.28 27.37 4.53
C THR A 2 2.75 26.78 5.84
N CYS A 3 1.45 26.93 6.07
CA CYS A 3 0.80 26.40 7.25
C CYS A 3 0.80 24.87 7.13
N GLN A 4 1.77 24.19 7.73
CA GLN A 4 1.78 22.73 7.75
C GLN A 4 0.63 22.24 8.64
N ASN A 5 -0.42 21.71 8.03
CA ASN A 5 -1.54 21.13 8.73
C ASN A 5 -1.28 19.63 8.92
N SER A 6 -1.31 19.17 10.17
CA SER A 6 -1.13 17.75 10.50
C SER A 6 -2.42 17.21 11.11
N TYR A 7 -2.96 16.14 10.53
CA TYR A 7 -4.21 15.54 10.98
C TYR A 7 -4.16 14.01 10.93
N PHE A 8 -5.00 13.39 11.76
CA PHE A 8 -5.09 11.94 11.87
C PHE A 8 -6.17 11.40 10.93
N VAL A 9 -5.81 10.38 10.15
CA VAL A 9 -6.72 9.62 9.30
C VAL A 9 -6.80 8.19 9.84
N PRO A 10 -7.99 7.70 10.21
CA PRO A 10 -8.16 6.31 10.65
C PRO A 10 -7.72 5.33 9.56
N GLY A 11 -6.97 4.29 9.91
CA GLY A 11 -6.44 3.32 8.95
C GLY A 11 -7.43 2.24 8.52
N PHE A 12 -8.67 2.28 9.03
CA PHE A 12 -9.66 1.25 8.76
C PHE A 12 -10.08 1.25 7.28
N GLY A 13 -9.71 0.19 6.55
CA GLY A 13 -10.02 0.04 5.13
C GLY A 13 -9.16 0.87 4.19
N ILE A 14 -8.03 1.40 4.65
CA ILE A 14 -7.06 2.13 3.81
C ILE A 14 -5.72 1.40 3.82
N SER A 15 -5.27 0.97 2.64
CA SER A 15 -4.00 0.30 2.45
C SER A 15 -2.86 1.30 2.55
N ARG A 16 -1.79 0.92 3.24
CA ARG A 16 -0.60 1.75 3.41
C ARG A 16 0.06 2.13 2.08
N ALA A 17 0.00 1.26 1.08
CA ALA A 17 0.57 1.50 -0.25
C ALA A 17 -0.23 2.57 -0.99
N VAL A 18 -1.56 2.44 -1.01
CA VAL A 18 -2.47 3.41 -1.63
C VAL A 18 -2.37 4.75 -0.94
N MET A 19 -2.38 4.78 0.40
CA MET A 19 -2.25 6.03 1.15
C MET A 19 -0.95 6.78 0.82
N GLN A 20 0.19 6.09 0.72
CA GLN A 20 1.46 6.73 0.35
C GLN A 20 1.52 7.17 -1.12
N ASN A 21 0.87 6.45 -2.01
CA ASN A 21 0.90 6.74 -3.43
C ASN A 21 -0.05 7.90 -3.79
N ASP A 22 -1.28 7.83 -3.30
CA ASP A 22 -2.37 8.71 -3.71
C ASP A 22 -2.36 10.03 -2.92
N ILE A 23 -1.73 10.08 -1.74
CA ILE A 23 -1.67 11.32 -0.96
C ILE A 23 -1.00 12.48 -1.71
N HIS A 24 0.01 12.18 -2.53
CA HIS A 24 0.70 13.22 -3.30
C HIS A 24 -0.20 13.83 -4.38
N TYR A 25 -1.18 13.07 -4.88
CA TYR A 25 -2.15 13.58 -5.85
C TYR A 25 -3.14 14.57 -5.21
N TYR A 26 -3.62 14.26 -4.00
CA TYR A 26 -4.61 15.10 -3.31
C TYR A 26 -4.00 16.28 -2.58
N CYS A 27 -2.84 16.09 -1.95
CA CYS A 27 -2.25 17.06 -1.03
C CYS A 27 -0.96 17.70 -1.56
N GLY A 28 -0.50 17.29 -2.74
CA GLY A 28 0.72 17.75 -3.38
C GLY A 28 1.96 16.92 -3.03
N PRO A 29 3.07 17.13 -3.75
CA PRO A 29 4.29 16.33 -3.60
C PRO A 29 4.98 16.48 -2.24
N ASP A 30 4.72 17.57 -1.52
CA ASP A 30 5.25 17.82 -0.18
C ASP A 30 4.41 17.17 0.93
N ALA A 31 3.36 16.42 0.58
CA ALA A 31 2.53 15.73 1.54
C ALA A 31 3.27 14.53 2.15
N ILE A 32 3.28 14.45 3.47
CA ILE A 32 3.96 13.38 4.22
C ILE A 32 2.90 12.53 4.90
N VAL A 33 2.97 11.22 4.68
CA VAL A 33 2.15 10.21 5.37
C VAL A 33 3.06 9.30 6.19
N ARG A 34 2.68 9.06 7.44
CA ARG A 34 3.32 8.05 8.29
C ARG A 34 2.30 7.25 9.09
N PRO A 35 2.56 5.95 9.39
CA PRO A 35 1.76 5.19 10.34
C PRO A 35 1.75 5.88 11.70
N TYR A 36 0.58 5.97 12.32
CA TYR A 36 0.40 6.61 13.62
C TYR A 36 -0.78 6.00 14.36
N THR A 37 -0.65 5.85 15.68
CA THR A 37 -1.73 5.35 16.54
C THR A 37 -2.23 6.52 17.38
N HIS A 38 -3.48 6.92 17.18
CA HIS A 38 -4.11 7.98 17.96
C HIS A 38 -5.14 7.39 18.91
N GLN A 39 -4.89 7.50 20.23
CA GLN A 39 -5.79 7.01 21.28
C GLN A 39 -6.16 5.51 21.14
N GLY A 40 -5.20 4.67 20.76
CA GLY A 40 -5.41 3.23 20.56
C GLY A 40 -6.11 2.87 19.24
N ARG A 41 -6.30 3.84 18.34
CA ARG A 41 -6.76 3.59 16.96
C ARG A 41 -5.60 3.71 16.01
N ASP A 42 -5.35 2.64 15.27
CA ASP A 42 -4.33 2.64 14.23
C ASP A 42 -4.80 3.42 13.00
N GLY A 43 -3.86 4.15 12.42
CA GLY A 43 -4.10 4.94 11.23
C GLY A 43 -2.85 5.63 10.73
N PHE A 44 -3.05 6.81 10.17
CA PHE A 44 -2.00 7.57 9.51
C PHE A 44 -2.02 9.01 9.99
N LEU A 45 -0.84 9.55 10.26
CA LEU A 45 -0.67 10.98 10.42
C LEU A 45 -0.26 11.57 9.07
N VAL A 46 -1.10 12.48 8.58
CA VAL A 46 -0.92 13.17 7.32
C VAL A 46 -0.51 14.59 7.60
N THR A 47 0.61 15.04 7.02
CA THR A 47 1.12 16.40 7.15
C THR A 47 1.20 17.04 5.77
N THR A 48 0.50 18.16 5.57
CA THR A 48 0.34 18.79 4.25
C THR A 48 0.47 20.31 4.37
N ALA A 49 0.99 20.98 3.34
CA ALA A 49 1.01 22.45 3.28
C ALA A 49 -0.33 23.07 2.84
N GLY A 50 -1.28 22.23 2.41
CA GLY A 50 -2.61 22.61 1.91
C GLY A 50 -3.76 22.25 2.85
N PRO A 51 -5.02 22.41 2.39
CA PRO A 51 -6.20 22.05 3.15
C PRO A 51 -6.22 20.55 3.51
N PRO A 52 -6.88 20.16 4.61
CA PRO A 52 -7.05 18.75 4.95
C PRO A 52 -7.85 18.00 3.88
N LEU A 53 -7.64 16.68 3.80
CA LEU A 53 -8.41 15.80 2.93
C LEU A 53 -9.91 15.94 3.22
N THR A 54 -10.68 16.03 2.14
CA THR A 54 -12.15 16.02 2.19
C THR A 54 -12.67 14.61 2.42
N LYS A 55 -13.90 14.49 2.92
CA LYS A 55 -14.55 13.19 3.13
C LYS A 55 -14.64 12.36 1.84
N ALA A 56 -14.92 13.00 0.71
CA ALA A 56 -14.97 12.33 -0.59
C ALA A 56 -13.62 11.70 -0.96
N GLN A 57 -12.51 12.45 -0.78
CA GLN A 57 -11.17 11.93 -1.06
C GLN A 57 -10.79 10.77 -0.13
N ILE A 58 -11.23 10.81 1.14
CA ILE A 58 -11.02 9.69 2.07
C ILE A 58 -11.79 8.44 1.60
N ASP A 59 -13.00 8.60 1.08
CA ASP A 59 -13.78 7.47 0.56
C ASP A 59 -13.19 6.94 -0.76
N ASP A 60 -12.67 7.79 -1.63
CA ASP A 60 -11.92 7.38 -2.83
C ASP A 60 -10.69 6.54 -2.45
N LEU A 61 -9.92 6.98 -1.44
CA LEU A 61 -8.76 6.23 -0.92
C LEU A 61 -9.14 4.83 -0.42
N LYS A 62 -10.31 4.67 0.21
CA LYS A 62 -10.81 3.35 0.64
C LYS A 62 -11.16 2.46 -0.55
N ILE A 63 -11.81 3.03 -1.57
CA ILE A 63 -12.16 2.30 -2.79
C ILE A 63 -10.88 1.83 -3.49
N SER A 64 -9.92 2.72 -3.71
CA SER A 64 -8.60 2.40 -4.27
C SER A 64 -7.86 1.35 -3.44
N SER A 65 -7.94 1.44 -2.11
CA SER A 65 -7.33 0.46 -1.19
C SER A 65 -7.93 -0.92 -1.34
N ARG A 66 -9.26 -1.02 -1.43
CA ARG A 66 -9.95 -2.29 -1.64
C ARG A 66 -9.57 -2.91 -2.99
N GLU A 67 -9.58 -2.13 -4.07
CA GLU A 67 -9.17 -2.63 -5.39
C GLU A 67 -7.70 -3.05 -5.40
N TYR A 68 -6.84 -2.32 -4.70
CA TYR A 68 -5.42 -2.64 -4.57
C TYR A 68 -5.22 -3.98 -3.86
N GLU A 69 -5.93 -4.21 -2.75
CA GLU A 69 -5.88 -5.49 -2.02
C GLU A 69 -6.39 -6.65 -2.88
N GLU A 70 -7.50 -6.48 -3.61
CA GLU A 70 -8.02 -7.50 -4.53
C GLU A 70 -7.01 -7.82 -5.66
N LYS A 71 -6.36 -6.80 -6.22
CA LYS A 71 -5.30 -6.97 -7.24
C LYS A 71 -4.06 -7.66 -6.67
N GLN A 72 -3.60 -7.24 -5.49
CA GLN A 72 -2.46 -7.86 -4.82
C GLN A 72 -2.75 -9.33 -4.45
N SER A 73 -3.97 -9.64 -4.02
CA SER A 73 -4.36 -11.03 -3.72
C SER A 73 -4.29 -11.91 -4.97
N ARG A 74 -4.73 -11.42 -6.14
CA ARG A 74 -4.61 -12.16 -7.40
C ARG A 74 -3.16 -12.38 -7.83
N ILE A 75 -2.33 -11.36 -7.66
CA ILE A 75 -0.90 -11.44 -8.00
C ILE A 75 -0.17 -12.39 -7.05
N ALA A 76 -0.47 -12.34 -5.75
CA ALA A 76 0.09 -13.25 -4.76
C ALA A 76 -0.31 -14.71 -5.03
N ASP A 77 -1.52 -14.96 -5.52
CA ASP A 77 -1.96 -16.30 -5.95
C ASP A 77 -1.14 -16.79 -7.16
N GLU A 78 -0.88 -15.93 -8.15
CA GLU A 78 -0.02 -16.24 -9.31
C GLU A 78 1.46 -16.49 -8.92
N ILE A 79 2.00 -15.75 -7.95
CA ILE A 79 3.41 -15.92 -7.51
C ILE A 79 3.59 -17.23 -6.72
N ASN A 80 2.54 -17.73 -6.06
CA ASN A 80 2.58 -19.00 -5.31
C ASN A 80 2.51 -20.25 -6.20
N VAL A 81 2.44 -20.11 -7.53
CA VAL A 81 2.41 -21.26 -8.47
C VAL A 81 3.71 -22.10 -8.44
N PHE A 82 4.80 -21.58 -7.86
CA PHE A 82 6.11 -22.27 -7.82
C PHE A 82 6.59 -22.72 -6.43
N VAL A 83 5.79 -22.58 -5.37
CA VAL A 83 6.21 -23.04 -4.04
C VAL A 83 5.89 -24.53 -3.87
N ASN A 84 6.90 -25.35 -3.54
CA ASN A 84 6.84 -26.81 -3.31
C ASN A 84 6.61 -27.73 -4.52
N GLN A 85 6.84 -27.29 -5.76
CA GLN A 85 6.84 -28.21 -6.91
C GLN A 85 8.21 -28.90 -7.06
N PRO A 86 8.30 -30.25 -7.13
CA PRO A 86 9.56 -30.94 -7.36
C PRO A 86 10.08 -30.60 -8.76
N ILE A 87 11.23 -29.90 -8.82
CA ILE A 87 11.89 -29.54 -10.07
C ILE A 87 12.57 -30.80 -10.63
N PRO A 88 12.18 -31.30 -11.82
CA PRO A 88 12.83 -32.45 -12.44
C PRO A 88 14.26 -32.10 -12.85
N VAL A 89 15.25 -32.61 -12.11
CA VAL A 89 16.67 -32.51 -12.47
C VAL A 89 17.04 -33.72 -13.31
N HIS A 90 17.21 -33.54 -14.61
CA HIS A 90 17.81 -34.57 -15.46
C HIS A 90 19.32 -34.60 -15.24
N HIS A 91 19.80 -35.55 -14.44
CA HIS A 91 21.22 -35.87 -14.38
C HIS A 91 21.64 -36.43 -15.75
N ARG A 92 22.26 -35.59 -16.58
CA ARG A 92 22.85 -36.01 -17.84
C ARG A 92 23.89 -37.09 -17.51
N PRO A 93 23.76 -38.33 -18.01
CA PRO A 93 24.75 -39.35 -17.73
C PRO A 93 26.08 -38.86 -18.30
N ARG A 94 27.11 -38.82 -17.44
CA ARG A 94 28.48 -38.57 -17.87
C ARG A 94 28.84 -39.70 -18.82
N ARG A 95 29.01 -39.34 -20.09
CA ARG A 95 29.45 -40.24 -21.15
C ARG A 95 30.86 -40.69 -20.79
N SER A 96 31.01 -41.87 -20.20
CA SER A 96 32.30 -42.53 -20.03
C SER A 96 32.54 -43.44 -21.22
N MET A 97 33.65 -43.15 -21.91
CA MET A 97 34.33 -43.88 -22.99
C MET A 97 33.61 -43.98 -24.34
#